data_AF-A0A811ARM7-F1
#
_entry.id   AF-A0A811ARM7-F1
#
_cell.length_a   1.000
_cell.length_b   1.000
_cell.length_c   1.000
_cell.angle_alpha   90.00
_cell.angle_beta   90.00
_cell.angle_gamma   90.00
#
_symmetry.space_group_name_H-M   'P 1'
#
loop_
_entity.id
_entity.type
_entity.pdbx_description
1 polymer ?
#
loop_
_entity_poly.entity_id
_entity_poly.type
_entity_poly.pdbx_seq_one_letter_code
_entity_poly.pdbx_strand_id
1 'polypeptide(L)'
;MTSLTNSISTLLTDGNPHGHLILRGGREPNYGLSDITKAVKLMHDEGINHRLIIDCSHGNSGKVAKRQISVARQVIDNRKKYRDM
;
A
#
# COMPACT_ATOMS: atom_id res chain seq x y z
N MET A 1 8.57 25.16 -1.38
CA MET A 1 8.70 26.39 -2.19
C MET A 1 7.72 26.31 -3.35
N THR A 2 6.76 27.22 -3.41
CA THR A 2 5.85 27.36 -4.57
C THR A 2 6.37 28.52 -5.41
N SER A 3 6.53 28.33 -6.72
CA SER A 3 6.59 29.46 -7.63
C SER A 3 5.19 30.08 -7.67
N LEU A 4 5.03 31.24 -7.03
CA LEU A 4 3.78 32.01 -7.04
C LEU A 4 3.66 32.88 -8.31
N THR A 5 4.61 32.75 -9.23
CA THR A 5 4.62 33.43 -10.52
C THR A 5 4.22 32.45 -11.63
N ASN A 6 3.49 32.93 -12.64
CA ASN A 6 3.07 32.16 -13.82
C ASN A 6 4.24 31.96 -14.81
N SER A 7 5.40 31.58 -14.27
CA SER A 7 6.68 31.47 -14.97
C SER A 7 7.27 30.08 -14.70
N ILE A 8 7.88 29.45 -15.72
CA ILE A 8 8.54 28.17 -15.56
C ILE A 8 9.71 28.32 -14.57
N SER A 9 9.77 27.44 -13.57
CA SER A 9 10.80 27.44 -12.54
C SER A 9 11.34 26.03 -12.34
N THR A 10 12.62 25.92 -12.02
CA THR A 10 13.25 24.66 -11.60
C THR A 10 13.22 24.57 -10.07
N LEU A 11 12.81 23.43 -9.52
CA LEU A 11 12.70 23.20 -8.08
C LEU A 11 13.60 22.04 -7.68
N LEU A 12 14.34 22.22 -6.59
CA LEU A 12 15.01 21.15 -5.86
C LEU A 12 14.16 20.82 -4.62
N THR A 13 13.96 19.53 -4.34
CA THR A 13 13.24 19.08 -3.14
C THR A 13 14.15 18.25 -2.27
N ASP A 14 13.89 18.24 -0.97
CA ASP A 14 14.65 17.45 0.02
C ASP A 14 14.27 15.96 0.02
N GLY A 15 13.34 15.56 -0.87
CA GLY A 15 12.70 14.25 -0.84
C GLY A 15 11.62 14.14 0.24
N ASN A 16 10.81 13.07 0.17
CA ASN A 16 9.78 12.77 1.16
C ASN A 16 10.07 11.42 1.83
N PRO A 17 10.51 11.40 3.10
CA PRO A 17 10.83 10.16 3.81
C PRO A 17 9.58 9.38 4.26
N HIS A 18 8.37 9.89 4.04
CA HIS A 18 7.11 9.31 4.49
C HIS A 18 6.34 8.53 3.42
N GLY A 19 7.04 8.10 2.37
CA GLY A 19 6.50 7.16 1.39
C GLY A 19 6.07 5.84 2.04
N HIS A 20 5.02 5.22 1.50
CA HIS A 20 4.50 3.94 1.98
C HIS A 20 3.92 3.12 0.83
N LEU A 21 3.97 1.80 0.97
CA LEU A 21 3.42 0.87 -0.01
C LEU A 21 1.92 0.69 0.18
N ILE A 22 1.17 0.70 -0.93
CA ILE A 22 -0.26 0.38 -0.97
C ILE A 22 -0.50 -0.87 -1.80
N LEU A 23 -1.02 -1.93 -1.18
CA LEU A 23 -1.49 -3.13 -1.86
C LEU A 23 -2.94 -2.93 -2.29
N ARG A 24 -3.17 -2.70 -3.59
CA ARG A 24 -4.48 -2.35 -4.18
C ARG A 24 -5.01 -3.31 -5.27
N GLY A 25 -4.37 -4.47 -5.39
CA GLY A 25 -4.60 -5.46 -6.42
C GLY A 25 -4.02 -5.08 -7.78
N GLY A 26 -4.09 -6.01 -8.72
CA GLY A 26 -3.68 -5.85 -10.11
C GLY A 26 -4.54 -6.74 -11.01
N ARG A 27 -3.91 -7.61 -11.79
CA ARG A 27 -4.63 -8.69 -12.49
C ARG A 27 -5.29 -9.63 -11.49
N GLU A 28 -4.58 -9.96 -10.42
CA GLU A 28 -5.07 -10.70 -9.27
C GLU A 28 -5.12 -9.79 -8.03
N PRO A 29 -5.97 -10.07 -7.04
CA PRO A 29 -5.88 -9.47 -5.73
C PRO A 29 -4.53 -9.73 -5.04
N ASN A 30 -4.08 -8.80 -4.19
CA ASN A 30 -2.79 -8.92 -3.49
C ASN A 30 -2.88 -8.56 -1.99
N TYR A 31 -3.97 -8.97 -1.35
CA TYR A 31 -4.24 -8.72 0.07
C TYR A 31 -4.19 -9.99 0.93
N GLY A 32 -3.74 -11.12 0.36
CA GLY A 32 -3.56 -12.38 1.08
C GLY A 32 -2.39 -12.33 2.06
N LEU A 33 -2.36 -13.25 3.02
CA LEU A 33 -1.27 -13.30 4.03
C LEU A 33 0.10 -13.48 3.35
N SER A 34 0.21 -14.32 2.32
CA SER A 34 1.44 -14.51 1.55
C SER A 34 1.89 -13.24 0.82
N ASP A 35 0.94 -12.46 0.28
CA ASP A 35 1.25 -11.21 -0.42
C ASP A 35 1.78 -10.15 0.57
N ILE A 36 1.14 -10.07 1.74
CA ILE A 36 1.54 -9.18 2.84
C ILE A 36 2.94 -9.56 3.32
N THR A 37 3.20 -10.83 3.65
CA THR A 37 4.51 -11.29 4.11
C THR A 37 5.60 -11.03 3.08
N LYS A 38 5.31 -11.29 1.79
CA LYS A 38 6.25 -11.00 0.71
C LYS A 38 6.56 -9.50 0.61
N ALA A 39 5.54 -8.64 0.65
CA ALA A 39 5.71 -7.19 0.57
C ALA A 39 6.50 -6.64 1.76
N VAL A 40 6.16 -7.07 2.98
CA VAL A 40 6.88 -6.67 4.21
C VAL A 40 8.34 -7.12 4.15
N LYS A 41 8.60 -8.36 3.71
CA LYS A 41 9.96 -8.87 3.57
C LYS A 41 10.79 -8.05 2.58
N LEU A 42 10.25 -7.75 1.40
CA LEU A 42 10.97 -6.94 0.40
C LEU A 42 11.30 -5.55 0.94
N MET A 43 10.35 -4.88 1.59
CA MET A 43 10.60 -3.56 2.20
C MET A 43 11.64 -3.63 3.33
N HIS A 44 11.60 -4.68 4.14
CA HIS A 44 12.59 -4.92 5.19
C HIS A 44 13.98 -5.13 4.62
N ASP A 45 14.12 -5.97 3.59
CA ASP A 45 15.41 -6.28 2.95
C ASP A 45 16.03 -5.05 2.29
N GLU A 46 15.21 -4.11 1.78
CA GLU A 46 15.63 -2.82 1.22
C GLU A 46 15.87 -1.73 2.28
N GLY A 47 15.69 -2.03 3.57
CA GLY A 47 15.92 -1.07 4.66
C GLY A 47 14.93 0.09 4.72
N ILE A 48 13.75 -0.03 4.08
CA ILE A 48 12.70 0.99 4.12
C ILE A 48 11.61 0.64 5.13
N ASN A 49 10.78 1.63 5.48
CA ASN A 49 9.66 1.42 6.41
C ASN A 49 8.70 0.35 5.86
N HIS A 50 8.64 -0.79 6.56
CA HIS A 50 7.89 -1.97 6.13
C HIS A 50 6.41 -1.96 6.57
N ARG A 51 5.89 -0.81 7.03
CA ARG A 51 4.46 -0.61 7.23
C ARG A 51 3.79 -0.36 5.87
N LEU A 52 2.71 -1.08 5.59
CA LEU A 52 1.94 -0.95 4.36
C LEU A 52 0.46 -0.65 4.62
N ILE A 53 -0.21 -0.15 3.59
CA ILE A 53 -1.65 0.04 3.54
C ILE A 53 -2.24 -1.01 2.59
N ILE A 54 -3.40 -1.55 2.93
CA ILE A 54 -4.17 -2.42 2.03
C ILE A 54 -5.43 -1.67 1.62
N ASP A 55 -5.59 -1.46 0.32
CA ASP A 55 -6.79 -0.89 -0.28
C ASP A 55 -7.81 -1.99 -0.55
N CYS A 56 -9.00 -1.87 0.05
CA CYS A 56 -10.05 -2.87 -0.07
C CYS A 56 -10.79 -2.83 -1.41
N SER A 57 -10.60 -1.78 -2.21
CA SER A 57 -11.27 -1.51 -3.48
C SER A 57 -10.49 -2.05 -4.69
N HIS A 58 -10.65 -1.43 -5.85
CA HIS A 58 -9.87 -1.65 -7.07
C HIS A 58 -9.69 -3.13 -7.43
N GLY A 59 -8.45 -3.57 -7.71
CA GLY A 59 -8.15 -4.94 -8.08
C GLY A 59 -8.48 -5.93 -6.96
N ASN A 60 -8.32 -5.51 -5.70
CA ASN A 60 -8.62 -6.37 -4.55
C ASN A 60 -10.10 -6.72 -4.44
N SER A 61 -10.99 -5.80 -4.81
CA SER A 61 -12.43 -6.08 -4.89
C SER A 61 -12.89 -6.69 -6.22
N GLY A 62 -11.99 -6.86 -7.20
CA GLY A 62 -12.36 -7.15 -8.60
C GLY A 62 -13.29 -6.08 -9.19
N LYS A 63 -13.13 -4.81 -8.77
CA LYS A 63 -13.99 -3.67 -9.10
C LYS A 63 -15.47 -3.85 -8.71
N VAL A 64 -15.78 -4.70 -7.73
CA VAL A 64 -17.13 -4.89 -7.20
C VAL A 64 -17.25 -4.29 -5.81
N ALA A 65 -17.96 -3.17 -5.68
CA ALA A 65 -18.06 -2.41 -4.42
C ALA A 65 -18.50 -3.28 -3.21
N LYS A 66 -19.46 -4.20 -3.41
CA LYS A 66 -19.93 -5.10 -2.34
C LYS A 66 -18.82 -6.02 -1.80
N ARG A 67 -17.81 -6.36 -2.60
CA ARG A 67 -16.70 -7.24 -2.18
C ARG A 67 -15.70 -6.54 -1.25
N GLN A 68 -15.69 -5.20 -1.16
CA GLN A 68 -14.80 -4.47 -0.26
C GLN A 68 -14.97 -4.89 1.21
N ILE A 69 -16.20 -5.22 1.63
CA ILE A 69 -16.49 -5.70 2.99
C ILE A 69 -15.79 -7.05 3.24
N SER A 70 -15.82 -7.96 2.27
CA SER A 70 -15.14 -9.26 2.38
C SER A 70 -13.61 -9.09 2.42
N VAL A 71 -13.06 -8.19 1.60
CA VAL A 71 -11.63 -7.84 1.62
C VAL A 71 -11.24 -7.30 2.99
N ALA A 72 -11.98 -6.34 3.54
CA ALA A 72 -11.71 -5.76 4.85
C ALA A 72 -11.71 -6.79 5.99
N ARG A 73 -12.69 -7.72 5.99
CA ARG A 73 -12.73 -8.82 6.96
C ARG A 73 -11.48 -9.71 6.87
N GLN A 74 -11.11 -10.10 5.66
CA GLN A 74 -9.92 -10.93 5.44
C GLN A 74 -8.63 -10.20 5.87
N VAL A 75 -8.53 -8.88 5.64
CA VAL A 75 -7.40 -8.07 6.11
C VAL A 75 -7.30 -8.06 7.64
N ILE A 76 -8.42 -7.94 8.35
CA ILE A 76 -8.43 -8.00 9.83
C ILE A 76 -7.94 -9.36 10.31
N ASP A 77 -8.37 -10.45 9.69
CA ASP A 77 -7.95 -11.80 10.06
C ASP A 77 -6.47 -12.04 9.72
N ASN A 78 -6.00 -11.57 8.56
CA ASN A 78 -4.59 -11.62 8.19
C ASN A 78 -3.72 -10.85 9.18
N ARG A 79 -4.16 -9.69 9.68
CA ARG A 79 -3.43 -8.91 10.69
C ARG A 79 -3.25 -9.68 11.99
N LYS A 80 -4.28 -10.41 12.45
CA LYS A 80 -4.18 -11.25 13.65
C LYS A 80 -3.15 -12.36 13.41
N LYS A 81 -3.30 -13.11 12.31
CA LYS A 81 -2.38 -14.20 11.94
C LYS A 81 -0.94 -13.73 11.83
N TYR A 82 -0.70 -12.60 11.17
CA TYR A 82 0.64 -12.05 10.99
C TYR A 82 1.31 -11.65 12.31
N ARG A 83 0.54 -11.18 13.29
CA ARG A 83 1.06 -10.84 14.62
C ARG A 83 1.43 -12.08 15.43
N ASP A 84 0.71 -13.18 15.21
CA ASP A 84 0.87 -14.41 15.97
C ASP A 84 1.93 -15.36 15.32
N MET A 85 2.55 -14.94 14.21
CA MET A 85 3.69 -15.59 13.54
C MET A 85 5.02 -15.12 14.10
#